data_AF-A0A7V5UE80-F1
#
_entry.id   AF-A0A7V5UE80-F1
#
_cell.length_a   1.000
_cell.length_b   1.000
_cell.length_c   1.000
_cell.angle_alpha   90.00
_cell.angle_beta   90.00
_cell.angle_gamma   90.00
#
_symmetry.space_group_name_H-M   'P 1'
#
loop_
_entity.id
_entity.type
_entity.pdbx_description
1 polymer ?
#
loop_
_entity_poly.entity_id
_entity_poly.type
_entity_poly.pdbx_seq_one_letter_code
_entity_poly.pdbx_strand_id
1 'polypeptide(L)'
;MTDPIADYLTRIRNALHARYKYVDIPASNIKRKMTRILLEQGFIKKYIIIDDGKQGLIRIWLKYDNENNPVIHKIVRVSKPG
;
A
#
# COMPACT_ATOMS: atom_id res chain seq x y z
N MET A 1 3.04 9.18 -15.98
CA MET A 1 2.65 8.98 -14.56
C MET A 1 3.38 10.02 -13.74
N THR A 2 2.68 11.02 -13.21
CA THR A 2 3.30 12.23 -12.63
C THR A 2 3.69 12.09 -11.15
N ASP A 3 2.97 11.28 -10.36
CA ASP A 3 3.35 10.97 -8.97
C ASP A 3 3.15 9.47 -8.63
N PRO A 4 4.23 8.67 -8.62
CA PRO A 4 4.21 7.25 -8.24
C PRO A 4 3.80 6.98 -6.78
N ILE A 5 3.96 7.96 -5.88
CA ILE A 5 3.57 7.83 -4.47
C ILE A 5 2.05 8.03 -4.35
N ALA A 6 1.49 9.02 -5.05
CA ALA A 6 0.05 9.20 -5.10
C ALA A 6 -0.69 7.97 -5.65
N ASP A 7 -0.14 7.34 -6.71
CA ASP A 7 -0.67 6.07 -7.23
C ASP A 7 -0.62 4.95 -6.18
N TYR A 8 0.50 4.80 -5.47
CA TYR A 8 0.64 3.81 -4.39
C TYR A 8 -0.44 3.98 -3.30
N LEU A 9 -0.64 5.21 -2.80
CA LEU A 9 -1.64 5.48 -1.75
C LEU A 9 -3.06 5.26 -2.28
N THR A 10 -3.32 5.63 -3.54
CA THR A 10 -4.63 5.45 -4.19
C THR A 10 -4.98 3.97 -4.34
N ARG A 11 -4.02 3.12 -4.74
CA ARG A 11 -4.24 1.66 -4.84
C ARG A 11 -4.59 1.04 -3.49
N ILE A 12 -3.89 1.42 -2.42
CA ILE A 12 -4.18 0.94 -1.07
C ILE A 12 -5.59 1.37 -0.65
N ARG A 13 -5.93 2.65 -0.82
CA ARG A 13 -7.26 3.17 -0.51
C ARG A 13 -8.35 2.39 -1.25
N ASN A 14 -8.21 2.25 -2.57
CA ASN A 14 -9.21 1.59 -3.39
C ASN A 14 -9.36 0.11 -2.99
N ALA A 15 -8.25 -0.58 -2.68
CA ALA A 15 -8.29 -1.97 -2.22
C ALA A 15 -8.93 -2.12 -0.82
N LEU A 16 -8.73 -1.16 0.09
CA LEU A 16 -9.42 -1.12 1.39
C LEU A 16 -10.94 -0.96 1.21
N HIS A 17 -11.36 -0.01 0.36
CA HIS A 17 -12.77 0.22 0.04
C HIS A 17 -13.41 -0.98 -0.65
N ALA A 18 -12.68 -1.66 -1.55
CA ALA A 18 -13.12 -2.88 -2.23
C ALA A 18 -13.06 -4.14 -1.34
N ARG A 19 -12.60 -4.01 -0.08
CA ARG A 19 -12.46 -5.12 0.88
C ARG A 19 -11.59 -6.27 0.38
N TYR A 20 -10.52 -5.95 -0.36
CA TYR A 20 -9.58 -6.96 -0.87
C TYR A 20 -8.67 -7.47 0.24
N LYS A 21 -8.32 -8.76 0.17
CA LYS A 21 -7.37 -9.37 1.13
C LYS A 21 -5.95 -8.85 0.95
N TYR A 22 -5.56 -8.55 -0.29
CA TYR A 22 -4.25 -8.02 -0.63
C TYR A 22 -4.32 -7.10 -1.86
N VAL A 23 -3.27 -6.31 -2.06
CA VAL A 23 -3.09 -5.47 -3.24
C VAL A 23 -1.65 -5.60 -3.76
N ASP A 24 -1.51 -5.66 -5.07
CA ASP A 24 -0.22 -5.70 -5.75
C ASP A 24 0.12 -4.33 -6.32
N ILE A 25 1.31 -3.82 -5.96
CA ILE A 25 1.77 -2.49 -6.38
C ILE A 25 3.18 -2.62 -6.97
N PRO A 26 3.47 -1.97 -8.12
CA PRO A 26 4.82 -1.92 -8.67
C PRO A 26 5.84 -1.42 -7.64
N ALA A 27 6.91 -2.20 -7.45
CA ALA A 27 7.90 -1.91 -6.43
C ALA A 27 8.81 -0.75 -6.83
N SER A 28 9.20 0.03 -5.83
CA SER A 28 10.28 1.00 -5.91
C SER A 28 10.94 1.12 -4.55
N ASN A 29 12.17 1.63 -4.48
CA ASN A 29 12.89 1.77 -3.21
C ASN A 29 12.12 2.60 -2.19
N ILE A 30 11.46 3.67 -2.62
CA ILE A 30 10.63 4.52 -1.76
C ILE A 30 9.37 3.76 -1.31
N LYS A 31 8.67 3.07 -2.23
CA LYS A 31 7.47 2.29 -1.89
C LYS A 31 7.79 1.18 -0.89
N ARG A 32 8.90 0.46 -1.05
CA ARG A 32 9.36 -0.56 -0.09
C ARG A 32 9.55 0.01 1.31
N LYS A 33 10.22 1.16 1.43
CA LYS A 33 10.41 1.86 2.72
C LYS A 33 9.07 2.30 3.33
N MET A 34 8.17 2.86 2.54
CA MET A 34 6.83 3.25 3.01
C MET A 34 6.02 2.03 3.50
N THR A 35 6.01 0.92 2.74
CA THR A 35 5.31 -0.31 3.13
C THR A 35 5.89 -0.88 4.44
N ARG A 36 7.21 -0.84 4.61
CA ARG A 36 7.86 -1.23 5.86
C ARG A 36 7.36 -0.40 7.05
N ILE A 37 7.31 0.93 6.92
CA ILE A 37 6.80 1.81 7.99
C ILE A 37 5.33 1.49 8.30
N LEU A 38 4.49 1.25 7.29
CA LEU A 38 3.09 0.86 7.50
C LEU A 38 2.97 -0.46 8.29
N LEU A 39 3.89 -1.42 8.07
CA LEU A 39 3.93 -2.67 8.81
C LEU A 39 4.37 -2.43 10.26
N GLU A 40 5.45 -1.67 10.47
CA GLU A 40 5.98 -1.34 11.80
C GLU A 40 4.96 -0.59 12.67
N GLN A 41 4.15 0.28 12.06
CA GLN A 41 3.07 0.99 12.74
C GLN A 41 1.78 0.15 12.87
N GLY A 42 1.75 -1.08 12.36
CA GLY A 42 0.62 -2.00 12.52
C GLY A 42 -0.61 -1.70 11.65
N PHE A 43 -0.48 -0.87 10.61
CA PHE A 43 -1.55 -0.52 9.67
C PHE A 43 -1.82 -1.61 8.62
N ILE A 44 -0.81 -2.41 8.28
CA ILE A 44 -0.93 -3.56 7.37
C ILE A 44 -0.56 -4.85 8.09
N LYS A 45 -1.04 -5.99 7.60
CA LYS A 45 -0.82 -7.30 8.26
C LYS A 45 0.56 -7.87 7.96
N LYS A 46 0.97 -7.81 6.69
CA LYS A 46 2.28 -8.25 6.18
C LYS A 46 2.47 -7.74 4.76
N TYR A 47 3.69 -7.79 4.26
CA TYR A 47 3.97 -7.61 2.83
C TYR A 47 5.03 -8.60 2.35
N ILE A 48 5.03 -8.90 1.06
CA ILE A 48 6.13 -9.61 0.40
C ILE A 48 6.59 -8.83 -0.83
N ILE A 49 7.85 -9.04 -1.21
CA ILE A 49 8.39 -8.55 -2.47
C ILE A 49 8.43 -9.73 -3.42
N ILE A 50 7.77 -9.60 -4.56
CA ILE A 50 7.74 -10.60 -5.62
C ILE A 50 8.66 -10.07 -6.72
N ASP A 51 9.63 -10.89 -7.12
CA ASP A 51 10.42 -10.60 -8.32
C ASP A 51 9.65 -11.06 -9.56
N ASP A 52 9.40 -10.14 -10.48
CA ASP A 52 8.69 -10.38 -11.74
C ASP A 52 9.62 -10.29 -12.97
N GLY A 53 10.94 -10.25 -12.75
CA GLY A 53 11.94 -10.04 -13.80
C GLY A 53 11.95 -8.61 -14.36
N LYS A 54 11.24 -7.67 -13.73
CA LYS A 54 11.18 -6.25 -14.11
C LYS A 54 11.51 -5.37 -12.91
N GLN A 55 10.55 -4.58 -12.45
CA GLN A 55 10.70 -3.69 -11.29
C GLN A 55 10.35 -4.38 -9.97
N GLY A 56 9.75 -5.57 -10.02
CA GLY A 56 9.17 -6.29 -8.90
C GLY A 56 7.79 -5.75 -8.49
N LEU A 57 7.09 -6.54 -7.69
CA LEU A 57 5.81 -6.20 -7.08
C LEU A 57 5.92 -6.22 -5.56
N ILE A 58 5.19 -5.33 -4.90
CA ILE A 58 4.95 -5.36 -3.47
C ILE A 58 3.52 -5.84 -3.27
N ARG A 59 3.38 -7.05 -2.74
CA ARG A 59 2.07 -7.59 -2.33
C ARG A 59 1.84 -7.25 -0.88
N ILE A 60 0.81 -6.43 -0.61
CA ILE A 60 0.48 -5.92 0.72
C ILE A 60 -0.81 -6.57 1.18
N TRP A 61 -0.79 -7.24 2.35
CA TRP A 61 -2.01 -7.73 2.98
C TRP A 61 -2.63 -6.65 3.86
N LEU A 62 -3.87 -6.31 3.54
CA LEU A 62 -4.63 -5.28 4.23
C LEU A 62 -5.12 -5.81 5.58
N LYS A 63 -5.27 -4.90 6.55
CA LYS A 63 -5.72 -5.21 7.90
C LYS A 63 -7.12 -4.64 8.11
N TYR A 64 -7.99 -5.48 8.64
CA TYR A 64 -9.36 -5.16 9.02
C TYR A 64 -9.53 -5.51 10.50
N ASP A 65 -10.44 -4.80 11.17
CA ASP A 65 -10.82 -5.11 12.55
C ASP A 65 -11.79 -6.29 12.62
N ASN A 66 -12.26 -6.60 13.84
CA ASN A 66 -13.20 -7.70 14.07
C ASN A 66 -14.59 -7.45 13.47
N GLU A 67 -14.94 -6.19 13.24
CA GLU A 67 -16.19 -5.75 12.60
C GLU A 67 -16.02 -5.60 11.07
N ASN A 68 -14.87 -6.02 10.55
CA ASN A 68 -14.50 -5.97 9.14
C ASN A 68 -14.40 -4.53 8.58
N ASN A 69 -14.12 -3.54 9.42
CA ASN A 69 -13.78 -2.19 8.99
C ASN A 69 -12.28 -2.08 8.68
N PRO A 70 -11.89 -1.28 7.68
CA PRO A 70 -10.48 -1.06 7.37
C PRO A 70 -9.80 -0.31 8.52
N VAL A 71 -8.65 -0.82 8.99
CA VAL A 71 -7.84 -0.16 10.04
C VAL A 71 -7.30 1.20 9.58
N ILE A 72 -7.11 1.38 8.26
CA ILE A 72 -6.71 2.65 7.66
C ILE A 72 -7.98 3.41 7.25
N HIS A 73 -8.32 4.46 7.99
CA HIS A 73 -9.49 5.30 7.70
C HIS A 73 -9.22 6.39 6.66
N LYS A 74 -8.02 7.00 6.68
CA LYS A 74 -7.66 8.09 5.78
C LYS A 74 -6.20 7.99 5.35
N ILE A 75 -5.97 8.11 4.05
CA ILE A 75 -4.63 8.14 3.45
C ILE A 75 -4.57 9.24 2.38
N VAL A 76 -3.65 10.19 2.53
CA VAL A 76 -3.57 11.39 1.68
C VAL A 76 -2.12 11.71 1.36
N ARG A 77 -1.86 12.08 0.10
CA ARG A 77 -0.59 12.64 -0.35
C ARG A 77 -0.55 14.14 -0.03
N VAL A 78 0.31 14.55 0.90
CA VAL A 78 0.44 15.96 1.33
C VAL A 78 1.34 16.76 0.39
N SER A 79 2.59 16.32 0.17
CA SER A 79 3.49 16.97 -0.80
C SER A 79 3.10 16.53 -2.23
N LYS A 80 3.12 17.41 -3.22
CA LYS A 80 2.82 17.06 -4.62
C LYS A 80 3.87 17.74 -5.52
N PRO A 81 4.27 17.12 -6.64
CA PRO A 81 5.14 17.80 -7.60
C PRO A 81 4.39 18.98 -8.23
N GLY A 82 4.86 20.19 -7.94
CA GLY A 82 4.29 21.48 -8.35
C GLY A 82 5.08 22.62 -7.74
#